data_AF-A0A8S3PXD4-F1
#
_entry.id   AF-A0A8S3PXD4-F1
#
_cell.length_a   1.000
_cell.length_b   1.000
_cell.length_c   1.000
_cell.angle_alpha   90.00
_cell.angle_beta   90.00
_cell.angle_gamma   90.00
#
_symmetry.space_group_name_H-M   'P 1'
#
loop_
_entity.id
_entity.type
_entity.pdbx_description
1 polymer ?
#
loop_
_entity_poly.entity_id
_entity_poly.type
_entity_poly.pdbx_seq_one_letter_code
_entity_poly.pdbx_strand_id
1 'polypeptide(L)'
;MEQRKRNTFGKFSRSKSADKKLSLSDYFKWLNDGRKLEDFPQVGLRNDQGNYEQNQQIILGHNICNFDIPVIVNKLKEYNLFSTFCETVKGFIDTMKVARKYIPKHDVENFKQQTLVKQFVGENYLAHNAIEDVDSLKTLYDSKLTLLVKSDDVFSISYHNCMDSYSDLLSSKIVSRPLSMQLAKDGISLKHLKLASVRDVNGLKFVLQDHKIPPKSVKCIQDYFQTEE
;
A
#
# COMPACT_ATOMS: atom_id res chain seq x y z
N MET A 1 26.26 8.96 68.26
CA MET A 1 25.10 9.70 67.71
C MET A 1 25.60 10.31 66.42
N GLU A 2 25.16 10.00 65.21
CA GLU A 2 23.89 9.49 64.67
C GLU A 2 24.14 8.52 63.51
N GLN A 3 23.08 7.80 63.15
CA GLN A 3 23.05 6.66 62.24
C GLN A 3 22.64 7.04 60.80
N ARG A 4 23.10 6.21 59.83
CA ARG A 4 22.43 5.79 58.56
C ARG A 4 22.21 6.89 57.49
N LYS A 5 22.47 6.67 56.18
CA LYS A 5 22.14 5.52 55.33
C LYS A 5 23.15 5.34 54.18
N ARG A 6 23.43 4.08 53.85
CA ARG A 6 23.96 3.64 52.54
C ARG A 6 22.91 3.87 51.46
N ASN A 7 23.33 4.30 50.27
CA ASN A 7 22.66 3.97 49.02
C ASN A 7 23.72 3.57 47.99
N THR A 8 23.90 2.26 47.87
CA THR A 8 24.32 1.57 46.64
C THR A 8 23.16 1.54 45.65
N PHE A 9 23.43 1.12 44.40
CA PHE A 9 22.57 1.02 43.21
C PHE A 9 22.63 2.26 42.31
N GLY A 10 22.95 2.15 41.02
CA GLY A 10 23.21 0.98 40.20
C GLY A 10 23.65 1.44 38.82
N LYS A 11 24.45 0.62 38.16
CA LYS A 11 24.80 0.74 36.74
C LYS A 11 23.53 1.10 35.96
N PHE A 12 23.53 2.26 35.30
CA PHE A 12 22.55 2.56 34.27
C PHE A 12 22.79 1.59 33.12
N SER A 13 22.08 0.46 33.16
CA SER A 13 21.84 -0.38 32.00
C SER A 13 21.19 0.50 30.95
N ARG A 14 21.88 0.74 29.84
CA ARG A 14 21.26 1.16 28.58
C ARG A 14 20.21 0.12 28.23
N SER A 15 18.95 0.36 28.59
CA SER A 15 17.83 -0.35 27.98
C SER A 15 17.81 0.09 26.52
N LYS A 16 18.26 -0.77 25.61
CA LYS A 16 17.87 -0.68 24.20
C LYS A 16 16.34 -0.66 24.20
N SER A 17 15.75 0.50 23.91
CA SER A 17 14.32 0.57 23.62
C SER A 17 14.12 -0.27 22.37
N ALA A 18 13.61 -1.48 22.55
CA ALA A 18 13.25 -2.34 21.44
C ALA A 18 12.09 -1.66 20.72
N ASP A 19 12.35 -1.15 19.51
CA ASP A 19 11.34 -0.69 18.58
C ASP A 19 10.41 -1.86 18.28
N LYS A 20 9.33 -1.99 19.06
CA LYS A 20 8.36 -3.06 18.91
C LYS A 20 7.51 -2.73 17.68
N LYS A 21 7.96 -3.20 16.51
CA LYS A 21 7.25 -3.01 15.26
C LYS A 21 5.97 -3.87 15.26
N LEU A 22 4.80 -3.23 15.21
CA LEU A 22 3.50 -3.90 15.16
C LEU A 22 3.21 -4.48 13.77
N SER A 23 2.50 -5.60 13.75
CA SER A 23 2.07 -6.32 12.54
C SER A 23 0.59 -6.08 12.21
N LEU A 24 0.14 -6.45 11.01
CA LEU A 24 -1.30 -6.49 10.68
C LEU A 24 -2.07 -7.47 11.57
N SER A 25 -1.42 -8.52 12.06
CA SER A 25 -2.05 -9.46 12.99
C SER A 25 -2.33 -8.82 14.36
N ASP A 26 -1.44 -7.95 14.85
CA ASP A 26 -1.67 -7.16 16.06
C ASP A 26 -2.86 -6.20 15.88
N TYR A 27 -3.01 -5.62 14.69
CA TYR A 27 -4.11 -4.72 14.33
C TYR A 27 -5.47 -5.43 14.32
N PHE A 28 -5.59 -6.55 13.60
CA PHE A 28 -6.84 -7.30 13.56
C PHE A 28 -7.21 -7.88 14.93
N LYS A 29 -6.22 -8.31 15.71
CA LYS A 29 -6.43 -8.73 17.10
C LYS A 29 -6.96 -7.58 17.97
N TRP A 30 -6.41 -6.38 17.83
CA TRP A 30 -6.85 -5.20 18.56
C TRP A 30 -8.31 -4.83 18.28
N LEU A 31 -8.73 -4.88 17.03
CA LEU A 31 -10.12 -4.63 16.62
C LEU A 31 -11.06 -5.73 17.14
N ASN A 32 -10.65 -7.00 17.07
CA ASN A 32 -11.44 -8.12 17.60
C ASN A 32 -11.60 -8.07 19.13
N ASP A 33 -10.68 -7.43 19.84
CA ASP A 33 -10.77 -7.19 21.28
C ASP A 33 -11.74 -6.04 21.64
N GLY A 34 -12.47 -5.47 20.67
CA GLY A 34 -13.45 -4.40 20.89
C GLY A 34 -12.82 -3.05 21.27
N ARG A 35 -11.51 -2.91 21.05
CA ARG A 35 -10.77 -1.68 21.35
C ARG A 35 -10.92 -0.70 20.19
N LYS A 36 -10.92 0.59 20.53
CA LYS A 36 -11.07 1.63 19.53
C LYS A 36 -9.79 1.79 18.72
N LEU A 37 -9.96 2.14 17.45
CA LEU A 37 -8.87 2.37 16.50
C LEU A 37 -7.93 3.50 16.95
N GLU A 38 -8.49 4.54 17.57
CA GLU A 38 -7.77 5.71 18.11
C GLU A 38 -6.73 5.33 19.17
N ASP A 39 -6.89 4.19 19.83
CA ASP A 39 -6.02 3.72 20.90
C ASP A 39 -4.95 2.72 20.44
N PHE A 40 -4.94 2.32 19.15
CA PHE A 40 -3.96 1.34 18.63
C PHE A 40 -2.54 1.94 18.63
N PRO A 41 -1.51 1.22 19.12
CA PRO A 41 -0.18 1.81 19.22
C PRO A 41 0.37 2.13 17.84
N GLN A 42 0.86 3.34 17.69
CA GLN A 42 1.19 3.91 16.39
C GLN A 42 2.64 3.63 15.99
N VAL A 43 2.85 3.17 14.74
CA VAL A 43 4.18 3.03 14.15
C VAL A 43 4.29 4.02 13.00
N GLY A 44 5.20 4.99 13.10
CA GLY A 44 5.40 6.05 12.10
C GLY A 44 6.76 5.97 11.39
N LEU A 45 6.82 6.47 10.16
CA LEU A 45 8.08 6.81 9.51
C LEU A 45 8.64 8.09 10.15
N ARG A 46 9.97 8.15 10.32
CA ARG A 46 10.66 9.35 10.76
C ARG A 46 10.81 10.28 9.56
N ASN A 47 10.53 11.57 9.75
CA ASN A 47 10.86 12.58 8.75
C ASN A 47 12.38 12.80 8.67
N ASP A 48 12.82 13.61 7.70
CA ASP A 48 14.24 13.97 7.49
C ASP A 48 14.91 14.64 8.70
N GLN A 49 14.11 15.06 9.69
CA GLN A 49 14.55 15.68 10.95
C GLN A 49 14.53 14.68 12.12
N GLY A 50 14.21 13.41 11.88
CA GLY A 50 14.21 12.34 12.87
C GLY A 50 12.98 12.30 13.79
N ASN A 51 11.96 13.13 13.52
CA ASN A 51 10.72 13.23 14.29
C ASN A 51 9.65 12.26 13.76
N TYR A 52 8.82 11.74 14.66
CA TYR A 52 7.62 11.00 14.27
C TYR A 52 6.58 11.98 13.71
N GLU A 53 6.22 11.84 12.43
CA GLU A 53 5.06 12.56 11.88
C GLU A 53 3.78 12.05 12.54
N GLN A 54 2.88 12.96 12.92
CA GLN A 54 1.58 12.58 13.48
C GLN A 54 0.75 11.73 12.49
N ASN A 55 0.29 10.58 13.00
CA ASN A 55 -0.97 9.88 12.68
C ASN A 55 -1.27 9.45 11.24
N GLN A 56 -0.30 9.13 10.39
CA GLN A 56 -0.63 8.58 9.06
C GLN A 56 0.15 7.30 8.74
N GLN A 57 -0.58 6.19 8.69
CA GLN A 57 -0.02 4.86 8.52
C GLN A 57 0.15 4.50 7.04
N ILE A 58 1.23 3.80 6.72
CA ILE A 58 1.43 3.15 5.42
C ILE A 58 1.24 1.64 5.62
N ILE A 59 0.31 1.05 4.87
CA ILE A 59 0.05 -0.37 4.94
C ILE A 59 0.93 -1.12 3.93
N LEU A 60 1.61 -2.15 4.41
CA LEU A 60 2.47 -3.02 3.62
C LEU A 60 1.76 -4.34 3.37
N GLY A 61 1.81 -4.83 2.14
CA GLY A 61 1.35 -6.17 1.82
C GLY A 61 1.97 -6.70 0.54
N HIS A 62 1.98 -8.02 0.40
CA HIS A 62 2.54 -8.67 -0.79
C HIS A 62 1.45 -8.86 -1.84
N ASN A 63 1.57 -8.17 -2.97
CA ASN A 63 0.51 -8.11 -3.99
C ASN A 63 -0.80 -7.49 -3.47
N ILE A 64 -0.68 -6.62 -2.49
CA ILE A 64 -1.79 -6.02 -1.73
C ILE A 64 -2.77 -5.25 -2.63
N CYS A 65 -2.25 -4.65 -3.70
CA CYS A 65 -3.03 -3.89 -4.65
C CYS A 65 -4.10 -4.73 -5.35
N ASN A 66 -3.80 -6.01 -5.57
CA ASN A 66 -4.63 -6.91 -6.35
C ASN A 66 -5.49 -7.84 -5.48
N PHE A 67 -5.10 -8.06 -4.22
CA PHE A 67 -5.72 -9.05 -3.35
C PHE A 67 -6.38 -8.42 -2.13
N ASP A 68 -5.59 -7.87 -1.20
CA ASP A 68 -6.14 -7.44 0.09
C ASP A 68 -6.95 -6.14 -0.01
N ILE A 69 -6.50 -5.15 -0.78
CA ILE A 69 -7.18 -3.84 -0.85
C ILE A 69 -8.62 -3.97 -1.36
N PRO A 70 -8.93 -4.69 -2.46
CA PRO A 70 -10.31 -4.87 -2.89
C PRO A 70 -11.22 -5.42 -1.79
N VAL A 71 -10.73 -6.42 -1.04
CA VAL A 71 -11.48 -7.05 0.06
C VAL A 71 -11.67 -6.07 1.22
N ILE A 72 -10.60 -5.39 1.65
CA ILE A 72 -10.63 -4.41 2.74
C ILE A 72 -11.57 -3.26 2.40
N VAL A 73 -11.47 -2.69 1.20
CA VAL A 73 -12.32 -1.57 0.76
C VAL A 73 -13.78 -1.96 0.75
N ASN A 74 -14.11 -3.14 0.22
CA ASN A 74 -15.50 -3.62 0.20
C ASN A 74 -16.06 -3.79 1.60
N LYS A 75 -15.29 -4.38 2.53
CA LYS A 75 -15.70 -4.50 3.92
C LYS A 75 -15.81 -3.15 4.63
N LEU A 76 -14.87 -2.24 4.44
CA LEU A 76 -14.95 -0.90 5.00
C LEU A 76 -16.19 -0.14 4.52
N LYS A 77 -16.58 -0.29 3.26
CA LYS A 77 -17.82 0.28 2.73
C LYS A 77 -19.06 -0.37 3.34
N GLU A 78 -19.08 -1.70 3.46
CA GLU A 78 -20.17 -2.47 4.10
C GLU A 78 -20.45 -1.98 5.53
N TYR A 79 -19.40 -1.64 6.30
CA TYR A 79 -19.51 -1.19 7.69
C TYR A 79 -19.48 0.35 7.86
N ASN A 80 -19.54 1.13 6.78
CA ASN A 80 -19.42 2.61 6.82
C ASN A 80 -18.13 3.14 7.48
N LEU A 81 -17.04 2.38 7.46
CA LEU A 81 -15.74 2.73 8.05
C LEU A 81 -14.75 3.31 7.03
N PHE A 82 -15.15 3.42 5.76
CA PHE A 82 -14.24 3.84 4.68
C PHE A 82 -13.67 5.25 4.87
N SER A 83 -14.48 6.23 5.33
CA SER A 83 -13.99 7.60 5.58
C SER A 83 -12.92 7.62 6.67
N THR A 84 -13.23 7.03 7.83
CA THR A 84 -12.31 6.92 8.96
C THR A 84 -11.01 6.21 8.59
N PHE A 85 -11.10 5.18 7.76
CA PHE A 85 -9.93 4.50 7.24
C PHE A 85 -9.07 5.40 6.34
N CYS A 86 -9.68 6.19 5.46
CA CYS A 86 -8.97 7.15 4.60
C CYS A 86 -8.33 8.30 5.38
N GLU A 87 -8.88 8.67 6.54
CA GLU A 87 -8.29 9.66 7.46
C GLU A 87 -7.03 9.11 8.16
N THR A 88 -6.96 7.78 8.36
CA THR A 88 -5.88 7.11 9.11
C THR A 88 -4.74 6.62 8.21
N VAL A 89 -5.06 6.12 7.01
CA VAL A 89 -4.11 5.47 6.10
C VAL A 89 -3.72 6.40 4.97
N LYS A 90 -2.44 6.80 4.93
CA LYS A 90 -1.90 7.68 3.88
C LYS A 90 -1.69 6.95 2.55
N GLY A 91 -1.43 5.66 2.61
CA GLY A 91 -1.16 4.88 1.42
C GLY A 91 -0.70 3.46 1.70
N PHE A 92 -0.28 2.81 0.64
CA PHE A 92 0.02 1.40 0.59
C PHE A 92 1.33 1.17 -0.16
N ILE A 93 2.04 0.11 0.21
CA ILE A 93 3.17 -0.41 -0.53
C ILE A 93 2.87 -1.85 -0.92
N ASP A 94 2.93 -2.12 -2.21
CA ASP A 94 2.85 -3.46 -2.77
C ASP A 94 4.26 -4.04 -2.93
N THR A 95 4.66 -4.89 -2.00
CA THR A 95 6.02 -5.42 -1.95
C THR A 95 6.35 -6.32 -3.14
N MET A 96 5.35 -6.92 -3.80
CA MET A 96 5.57 -7.70 -5.03
C MET A 96 5.93 -6.76 -6.19
N LYS A 97 5.28 -5.59 -6.29
CA LYS A 97 5.63 -4.58 -7.30
C LYS A 97 7.00 -3.98 -7.05
N VAL A 98 7.34 -3.68 -5.80
CA VAL A 98 8.69 -3.22 -5.41
C VAL A 98 9.74 -4.26 -5.81
N ALA A 99 9.53 -5.53 -5.45
CA ALA A 99 10.44 -6.61 -5.81
C ALA A 99 10.62 -6.71 -7.33
N ARG A 100 9.54 -6.69 -8.12
CA ARG A 100 9.61 -6.72 -9.59
C ARG A 100 10.36 -5.54 -10.21
N LYS A 101 10.29 -4.37 -9.57
CA LYS A 101 10.89 -3.13 -10.08
C LYS A 101 12.39 -3.07 -9.82
N TYR A 102 12.85 -3.56 -8.67
CA TYR A 102 14.23 -3.35 -8.20
C TYR A 102 15.07 -4.62 -8.09
N ILE A 103 14.47 -5.80 -8.06
CA ILE A 103 15.19 -7.07 -7.99
C ILE A 103 15.31 -7.65 -9.40
N PRO A 104 16.53 -7.86 -9.91
CA PRO A 104 16.73 -8.50 -11.20
C PRO A 104 16.05 -9.87 -11.28
N LYS A 105 15.34 -10.14 -12.38
CA LYS A 105 14.57 -11.38 -12.54
C LYS A 105 15.45 -12.64 -12.47
N HIS A 106 16.73 -12.54 -12.82
CA HIS A 106 17.67 -13.66 -12.78
C HIS A 106 18.13 -14.03 -11.35
N ASP A 107 17.96 -13.13 -10.38
CA ASP A 107 18.31 -13.37 -8.97
C ASP A 107 17.26 -14.18 -8.21
N VAL A 108 16.07 -14.35 -8.80
CA VAL A 108 14.91 -14.98 -8.16
C VAL A 108 14.14 -15.87 -9.13
N GLU A 109 13.75 -17.06 -8.70
CA GLU A 109 12.95 -17.98 -9.51
C GLU A 109 11.58 -17.36 -9.88
N ASN A 110 10.92 -16.73 -8.92
CA ASN A 110 9.67 -16.01 -9.08
C ASN A 110 9.52 -14.96 -7.97
N PHE A 111 8.47 -14.13 -8.05
CA PHE A 111 8.25 -13.02 -7.11
C PHE A 111 7.19 -13.34 -6.04
N LYS A 112 6.88 -14.62 -5.79
CA LYS A 112 6.01 -15.01 -4.68
C LYS A 112 6.73 -14.76 -3.35
N GLN A 113 5.97 -14.41 -2.31
CA GLN A 113 6.51 -14.13 -0.99
C GLN A 113 7.44 -15.23 -0.47
N GLN A 114 6.98 -16.50 -0.47
CA GLN A 114 7.79 -17.65 -0.03
C GLN A 114 9.13 -17.75 -0.75
N THR A 115 9.15 -17.53 -2.08
CA THR A 115 10.38 -17.56 -2.86
C THR A 115 11.32 -16.41 -2.49
N LEU A 116 10.78 -15.21 -2.26
CA LEU A 116 11.59 -14.05 -1.84
C LEU A 116 12.13 -14.22 -0.41
N VAL A 117 11.32 -14.74 0.52
CA VAL A 117 11.73 -15.05 1.89
C VAL A 117 12.85 -16.09 1.86
N LYS A 118 12.67 -17.19 1.13
CA LYS A 118 13.71 -18.21 0.96
C LYS A 118 15.01 -17.65 0.39
N GLN A 119 14.92 -16.81 -0.64
CA GLN A 119 16.09 -16.26 -1.32
C GLN A 119 16.86 -15.25 -0.47
N PHE A 120 16.17 -14.36 0.23
CA PHE A 120 16.79 -13.21 0.90
C PHE A 120 16.89 -13.32 2.42
N VAL A 121 16.06 -14.15 3.03
CA VAL A 121 16.08 -14.42 4.49
C VAL A 121 16.69 -15.79 4.77
N GLY A 122 16.59 -16.74 3.82
CA GLY A 122 17.09 -18.12 3.99
C GLY A 122 16.09 -19.05 4.69
N GLU A 123 14.84 -18.60 4.87
CA GLU A 123 13.80 -19.34 5.59
C GLU A 123 12.78 -19.95 4.62
N ASN A 124 12.30 -21.15 4.95
CA ASN A 124 11.14 -21.73 4.32
C ASN A 124 9.99 -21.70 5.33
N TYR A 125 8.81 -21.28 4.91
CA TYR A 125 7.63 -21.22 5.75
C TYR A 125 6.41 -21.70 4.96
N LEU A 126 5.41 -22.22 5.67
CA LEU A 126 4.19 -22.74 5.04
C LEU A 126 3.15 -21.62 4.98
N ALA A 127 2.90 -21.11 3.76
CA ALA A 127 1.93 -20.05 3.55
C ALA A 127 0.50 -20.58 3.72
N HIS A 128 0.00 -20.63 4.96
CA HIS A 128 -1.38 -21.00 5.29
C HIS A 128 -1.95 -20.23 6.48
N ASN A 129 -1.16 -19.38 7.15
CA ASN A 129 -1.57 -18.57 8.27
C ASN A 129 -1.27 -17.09 7.99
N ALA A 130 -2.30 -16.25 8.01
CA ALA A 130 -2.15 -14.81 7.78
C ALA A 130 -1.14 -14.15 8.72
N ILE A 131 -1.02 -14.63 9.98
CA ILE A 131 -0.03 -14.13 10.94
C ILE A 131 1.38 -14.46 10.48
N GLU A 132 1.62 -15.72 10.10
CA GLU A 132 2.92 -16.21 9.62
C GLU A 132 3.32 -15.54 8.30
N ASP A 133 2.35 -15.29 7.41
CA ASP A 133 2.57 -14.52 6.19
C ASP A 133 2.98 -13.08 6.49
N VAL A 134 2.34 -12.42 7.47
CA VAL A 134 2.71 -11.05 7.84
C VAL A 134 4.07 -11.00 8.53
N ASP A 135 4.38 -11.95 9.41
CA ASP A 135 5.67 -12.02 10.10
C ASP A 135 6.81 -12.31 9.11
N SER A 136 6.60 -13.24 8.18
CA SER A 136 7.56 -13.53 7.11
C SER A 136 7.74 -12.35 6.17
N LEU A 137 6.65 -11.66 5.80
CA LEU A 137 6.70 -10.45 4.98
C LEU A 137 7.48 -9.33 5.68
N LYS A 138 7.27 -9.18 6.98
CA LYS A 138 7.99 -8.22 7.81
C LYS A 138 9.49 -8.51 7.80
N THR A 139 9.88 -9.76 8.02
CA THR A 139 11.29 -10.17 8.02
C THR A 139 11.92 -9.94 6.65
N LEU A 140 11.22 -10.27 5.56
CA LEU A 140 11.66 -9.96 4.19
C LEU A 140 11.82 -8.46 3.95
N TYR A 141 10.86 -7.67 4.40
CA TYR A 141 10.88 -6.22 4.24
C TYR A 141 12.09 -5.61 4.94
N ASP A 142 12.30 -5.96 6.21
CA ASP A 142 13.39 -5.47 7.04
C ASP A 142 14.76 -5.91 6.49
N SER A 143 14.86 -7.15 5.99
CA SER A 143 16.13 -7.73 5.50
C SER A 143 16.54 -7.23 4.12
N LYS A 144 15.58 -6.97 3.23
CA LYS A 144 15.88 -6.68 1.81
C LYS A 144 15.15 -5.47 1.25
N LEU A 145 13.84 -5.37 1.45
CA LEU A 145 13.02 -4.41 0.69
C LEU A 145 13.12 -2.98 1.23
N THR A 146 13.42 -2.79 2.51
CA THR A 146 13.57 -1.46 3.13
C THR A 146 14.62 -0.60 2.41
N LEU A 147 15.66 -1.24 1.87
CA LEU A 147 16.73 -0.57 1.11
C LEU A 147 16.33 -0.22 -0.34
N LEU A 148 15.25 -0.81 -0.85
CA LEU A 148 14.82 -0.68 -2.25
C LEU A 148 13.61 0.24 -2.41
N VAL A 149 12.74 0.28 -1.40
CA VAL A 149 11.50 1.07 -1.41
C VAL A 149 11.83 2.55 -1.50
N LYS A 150 11.12 3.24 -2.39
CA LYS A 150 11.15 4.70 -2.54
C LYS A 150 9.78 5.29 -2.25
N SER A 151 9.73 6.61 -2.02
CA SER A 151 8.48 7.37 -1.88
C SER A 151 7.49 7.09 -3.01
N ASP A 152 8.00 6.97 -4.24
CA ASP A 152 7.21 6.75 -5.46
C ASP A 152 6.56 5.35 -5.55
N ASP A 153 6.92 4.43 -4.65
CA ASP A 153 6.30 3.11 -4.55
C ASP A 153 5.08 3.11 -3.63
N VAL A 154 4.85 4.20 -2.88
CA VAL A 154 3.66 4.41 -2.08
C VAL A 154 2.52 4.85 -3.00
N PHE A 155 1.38 4.17 -2.94
CA PHE A 155 0.18 4.56 -3.66
C PHE A 155 -0.99 4.82 -2.70
N SER A 156 -1.85 5.78 -3.04
CA SER A 156 -3.00 6.14 -2.21
C SER A 156 -4.18 5.20 -2.44
N ILE A 157 -5.18 5.24 -1.55
CA ILE A 157 -6.44 4.53 -1.76
C ILE A 157 -7.18 5.00 -3.03
N SER A 158 -6.97 6.27 -3.43
CA SER A 158 -7.53 6.84 -4.65
C SER A 158 -7.03 6.12 -5.90
N TYR A 159 -5.77 5.65 -5.89
CA TYR A 159 -5.24 4.83 -6.98
C TYR A 159 -6.05 3.55 -7.16
N HIS A 160 -6.47 2.89 -6.07
CA HIS A 160 -7.30 1.69 -6.15
C HIS A 160 -8.67 1.99 -6.74
N ASN A 161 -9.36 3.01 -6.23
CA ASN A 161 -10.67 3.43 -6.77
C ASN A 161 -10.59 3.80 -8.25
N CYS A 162 -9.49 4.45 -8.68
CA CYS A 162 -9.27 4.75 -10.08
C CYS A 162 -9.02 3.48 -10.90
N MET A 163 -8.18 2.55 -10.41
CA MET A 163 -7.94 1.27 -11.07
C MET A 163 -9.22 0.44 -11.24
N ASP A 164 -10.05 0.37 -10.20
CA ASP A 164 -11.33 -0.34 -10.24
C ASP A 164 -12.27 0.25 -11.29
N SER A 165 -12.25 1.57 -11.47
CA SER A 165 -13.09 2.23 -12.48
C SER A 165 -12.77 1.82 -13.91
N TYR A 166 -11.62 1.17 -14.15
CA TYR A 166 -11.22 0.65 -15.45
C TYR A 166 -11.49 -0.85 -15.64
N SER A 167 -12.13 -1.54 -14.69
CA SER A 167 -12.36 -3.00 -14.74
C SER A 167 -12.97 -3.46 -16.07
N ASP A 168 -13.98 -2.73 -16.54
CA ASP A 168 -14.77 -3.10 -17.72
C ASP A 168 -14.01 -2.81 -19.01
N LEU A 169 -13.24 -1.71 -19.05
CA LEU A 169 -12.37 -1.38 -20.18
C LEU A 169 -11.18 -2.36 -20.26
N LEU A 170 -10.71 -2.88 -19.12
CA LEU A 170 -9.66 -3.89 -19.06
C LEU A 170 -10.15 -5.26 -19.52
N SER A 171 -11.35 -5.67 -19.11
CA SER A 171 -11.95 -6.96 -19.51
C SER A 171 -12.29 -6.99 -21.00
N SER A 172 -12.75 -5.87 -21.55
CA SER A 172 -13.03 -5.66 -22.98
C SER A 172 -11.78 -5.36 -23.83
N LYS A 173 -10.59 -5.26 -23.21
CA LYS A 173 -9.30 -4.94 -23.87
C LYS A 173 -9.28 -3.60 -24.62
N ILE A 174 -10.13 -2.65 -24.24
CA ILE A 174 -10.16 -1.28 -24.76
C ILE A 174 -8.92 -0.51 -24.28
N VAL A 175 -8.54 -0.74 -23.02
CA VAL A 175 -7.33 -0.17 -22.41
C VAL A 175 -6.40 -1.27 -21.92
N SER A 176 -5.11 -0.95 -21.89
CA SER A 176 -4.09 -1.85 -21.32
C SER A 176 -3.91 -1.59 -19.83
N ARG A 177 -3.52 -2.63 -19.08
CA ARG A 177 -3.22 -2.49 -17.65
C ARG A 177 -2.17 -1.40 -17.35
N PRO A 178 -1.04 -1.30 -18.08
CA PRO A 178 -0.07 -0.23 -17.85
C PRO A 178 -0.67 1.18 -18.03
N LEU A 179 -1.54 1.37 -19.02
CA LEU A 179 -2.21 2.64 -19.26
C LEU A 179 -3.16 3.01 -18.11
N SER A 180 -4.00 2.06 -17.66
CA SER A 180 -4.88 2.28 -16.51
C SER A 180 -4.09 2.59 -15.24
N MET A 181 -2.95 1.92 -15.03
CA MET A 181 -2.07 2.21 -13.89
C MET A 181 -1.48 3.63 -13.94
N GLN A 182 -1.13 4.12 -15.13
CA GLN A 182 -0.64 5.48 -15.31
C GLN A 182 -1.73 6.50 -14.95
N LEU A 183 -2.93 6.35 -15.52
CA LEU A 183 -4.07 7.23 -15.23
C LEU A 183 -4.45 7.19 -13.74
N ALA A 184 -4.49 6.00 -13.14
CA ALA A 184 -4.84 5.85 -11.73
C ALA A 184 -3.79 6.46 -10.78
N LYS A 185 -2.50 6.44 -11.14
CA LYS A 185 -1.44 7.14 -10.39
C LYS A 185 -1.67 8.64 -10.39
N ASP A 186 -2.15 9.17 -11.50
CA ASP A 186 -2.48 10.58 -11.66
C ASP A 186 -3.87 10.94 -11.07
N GLY A 187 -4.53 10.00 -10.37
CA GLY A 187 -5.83 10.21 -9.75
C GLY A 187 -6.99 10.28 -10.74
N ILE A 188 -6.78 9.84 -11.98
CA ILE A 188 -7.80 9.85 -13.03
C ILE A 188 -8.57 8.53 -12.99
N SER A 189 -9.88 8.64 -12.81
CA SER A 189 -10.83 7.55 -12.90
C SER A 189 -11.64 7.65 -14.19
N LEU A 190 -12.34 6.59 -14.56
CA LEU A 190 -13.26 6.60 -15.69
C LEU A 190 -14.36 7.65 -15.54
N LYS A 191 -14.79 7.96 -14.30
CA LYS A 191 -15.75 9.04 -14.02
C LYS A 191 -15.20 10.42 -14.39
N HIS A 192 -13.92 10.68 -14.12
CA HIS A 192 -13.26 11.93 -14.51
C HIS A 192 -13.22 12.06 -16.05
N LEU A 193 -12.91 10.97 -16.75
CA LEU A 193 -12.88 10.93 -18.21
C LEU A 193 -14.27 11.14 -18.84
N LYS A 194 -15.31 10.47 -18.32
CA LYS A 194 -16.70 10.65 -18.75
C LYS A 194 -17.19 12.07 -18.49
N LEU A 195 -16.84 12.65 -17.35
CA LEU A 195 -17.19 14.03 -17.04
C LEU A 195 -16.50 15.01 -18.01
N ALA A 196 -15.25 14.75 -18.39
CA ALA A 196 -14.52 15.56 -19.35
C ALA A 196 -15.13 15.47 -20.76
N SER A 197 -15.59 14.28 -21.19
CA SER A 197 -16.24 14.11 -22.50
C SER A 197 -17.60 14.80 -22.59
N VAL A 198 -18.36 14.83 -21.49
CA VAL A 198 -19.67 15.51 -21.43
C VAL A 198 -19.52 17.02 -21.43
N ARG A 199 -18.48 17.56 -20.79
CA ARG A 199 -18.29 19.02 -20.65
C ARG A 199 -17.76 19.68 -21.92
N ASP A 200 -16.94 18.98 -22.68
CA ASP A 200 -16.33 19.49 -23.91
C ASP A 200 -16.08 18.31 -24.86
N VAL A 201 -16.46 18.46 -26.13
CA VAL A 201 -16.21 17.50 -27.21
C VAL A 201 -14.73 17.13 -27.34
N ASN A 202 -13.82 18.05 -26.97
CA ASN A 202 -12.37 17.82 -26.93
C ASN A 202 -11.82 17.58 -25.51
N GLY A 203 -12.65 17.70 -24.46
CA GLY A 203 -12.22 17.64 -23.07
C GLY A 203 -11.49 16.34 -22.73
N LEU A 204 -12.04 15.21 -23.18
CA LEU A 204 -11.40 13.90 -23.01
C LEU A 204 -10.01 13.84 -23.68
N LYS A 205 -9.88 14.39 -24.88
CA LYS A 205 -8.62 14.42 -25.63
C LYS A 205 -7.58 15.27 -24.89
N PHE A 206 -7.96 16.43 -24.38
CA PHE A 206 -7.04 17.30 -23.64
C PHE A 206 -6.54 16.65 -22.36
N VAL A 207 -7.43 16.06 -21.56
CA VAL A 207 -7.04 15.32 -20.35
C VAL A 207 -6.05 14.21 -20.71
N LEU A 208 -6.38 13.34 -21.66
CA LEU A 208 -5.50 12.23 -21.98
C LEU A 208 -4.16 12.67 -22.60
N GLN A 209 -4.12 13.77 -23.35
CA GLN A 209 -2.87 14.33 -23.88
C GLN A 209 -1.97 14.89 -22.79
N ASP A 210 -2.54 15.59 -21.80
CA ASP A 210 -1.78 16.13 -20.65
C ASP A 210 -1.08 15.01 -19.86
N HIS A 211 -1.76 13.87 -19.77
CA HIS A 211 -1.23 12.64 -19.16
C HIS A 211 -0.40 11.78 -20.13
N LYS A 212 0.03 12.33 -21.26
CA LYS A 212 0.95 11.70 -22.25
C LYS A 212 0.43 10.35 -22.77
N ILE A 213 -0.88 10.19 -22.89
CA ILE A 213 -1.48 8.97 -23.40
C ILE A 213 -1.37 8.90 -24.93
N PRO A 214 -0.99 7.75 -25.52
CA PRO A 214 -0.85 7.63 -26.96
C PRO A 214 -2.17 7.92 -27.71
N PRO A 215 -2.13 8.61 -28.88
CA PRO A 215 -3.32 8.96 -29.64
C PRO A 215 -4.23 7.77 -29.99
N LYS A 216 -3.63 6.59 -30.23
CA LYS A 216 -4.37 5.35 -30.49
C LYS A 216 -5.28 4.98 -29.31
N SER A 217 -4.75 5.07 -28.09
CA SER A 217 -5.51 4.76 -26.88
C SER A 217 -6.57 5.82 -26.58
N VAL A 218 -6.28 7.10 -26.88
CA VAL A 218 -7.28 8.18 -26.81
C VAL A 218 -8.50 7.84 -27.65
N LYS A 219 -8.27 7.43 -28.91
CA LYS A 219 -9.35 7.05 -29.82
C LYS A 219 -10.18 5.87 -29.29
N CYS A 220 -9.54 4.80 -28.81
CA CYS A 220 -10.27 3.66 -28.24
C CYS A 220 -11.18 4.04 -27.05
N ILE A 221 -10.71 4.94 -26.18
CA ILE A 221 -11.49 5.43 -25.04
C ILE A 221 -12.63 6.34 -25.50
N GLN A 222 -12.40 7.17 -26.53
CA GLN A 222 -13.46 8.00 -27.15
C GLN A 222 -14.57 7.14 -27.75
N ASP A 223 -14.19 6.14 -28.55
CA ASP A 223 -15.15 5.24 -29.21
C ASP A 223 -16.00 4.50 -28.15
N TYR A 224 -15.39 4.08 -27.04
CA TYR A 224 -16.11 3.44 -25.92
C TYR A 224 -17.22 4.32 -25.34
N PHE A 225 -16.95 5.60 -25.08
CA PHE A 225 -17.96 6.50 -24.52
C PHE A 225 -19.06 6.84 -25.53
N GLN A 226 -18.79 6.81 -26.83
CA GLN A 226 -19.80 7.00 -27.87
C GLN A 226 -20.72 5.77 -28.02
N THR A 227 -20.28 4.58 -27.60
CA THR A 227 -21.09 3.35 -27.63
C THR A 227 -21.92 3.12 -26.38
N GLU A 228 -21.72 3.88 -25.31
CA GLU A 228 -22.48 3.79 -24.06
C GLU A 228 -23.58 4.86 -23.89
N GLU A 229 -23.80 5.71 -24.91
CA GLU A 229 -24.99 6.56 -25.04
C GLU A 229 -26.09 5.86 -25.85
#